data_AF-A0A8S9GPT6-F1
#
_entry.id   AF-A0A8S9GPT6-F1
#
_cell.length_a   1.000
_cell.length_b   1.000
_cell.length_c   1.000
_cell.angle_alpha   90.00
_cell.angle_beta   90.00
_cell.angle_gamma   90.00
#
_symmetry.space_group_name_H-M   'P 1'
#
loop_
_entity.id
_entity.type
_entity.pdbx_description
1 polymer ?
#
loop_
_entity_poly.entity_id
_entity_poly.type
_entity_poly.pdbx_seq_one_letter_code
_entity_poly.pdbx_strand_id
1 'polypeptide(L)'
;MRISVMSQMHRSFSIDLPSLIPLQLPSRDELKKNALLARTLVRTTIARYQTNKEVDPRSLMFKKNMYGKPEVDWQNCKNCNNQPLHFNISHTDSLIACGVTVHVPVGIDVEDKERKIKHDVLAFAKRFYSADEVNFLATIRDPEKQKETIPEI
;
A
#
# COMPACT_ATOMS: atom_id res chain seq x y z
N MET A 1 -14.21 -2.60 -0.57
CA MET A 1 -13.37 -3.80 -0.78
C MET A 1 -11.94 -3.46 -0.36
N ARG A 2 -11.35 -4.23 0.57
CA ARG A 2 -9.92 -4.18 0.86
C ARG A 2 -9.24 -5.25 0.02
N ILE A 3 -8.19 -4.87 -0.70
CA ILE A 3 -7.37 -5.78 -1.51
C ILE A 3 -6.00 -5.77 -0.84
N SER A 4 -5.62 -6.89 -0.23
CA SER A 4 -4.25 -7.08 0.27
C SER A 4 -3.41 -7.70 -0.84
N VAL A 5 -2.29 -7.05 -1.20
CA VAL A 5 -1.37 -7.57 -2.21
C VAL A 5 -0.03 -7.86 -1.53
N MET A 6 0.31 -9.15 -1.44
CA MET A 6 1.63 -9.56 -0.98
C MET A 6 2.66 -9.42 -2.10
N SER A 7 3.71 -8.64 -1.85
CA SER A 7 4.84 -8.55 -2.79
C SER A 7 5.65 -9.84 -2.74
N GLN A 8 5.61 -10.65 -3.80
CA GLN A 8 6.56 -11.74 -4.01
C GLN A 8 7.59 -11.29 -5.05
N MET A 9 8.79 -10.92 -4.60
CA MET A 9 9.94 -10.81 -5.48
C MET A 9 10.83 -12.03 -5.27
N HIS A 10 10.58 -13.11 -6.04
CA HIS A 10 11.56 -14.18 -6.19
C HIS A 10 12.77 -13.63 -6.95
N ARG A 11 13.80 -13.16 -6.23
CA ARG A 11 15.09 -12.83 -6.85
C ARG A 11 15.86 -14.12 -7.14
N SER A 12 15.66 -14.69 -8.32
CA SER A 12 16.63 -15.62 -8.92
C SER A 12 17.69 -14.82 -9.68
N PHE A 13 18.57 -14.15 -8.96
CA PHE A 13 19.84 -13.64 -9.49
C PHE A 13 20.91 -13.89 -8.45
N SER A 14 21.76 -14.87 -8.73
CA SER A 14 22.92 -15.24 -7.92
C SER A 14 23.92 -14.08 -7.98
N ILE A 15 23.93 -13.26 -6.93
CA ILE A 15 25.03 -12.34 -6.63
C ILE A 15 25.24 -12.48 -5.12
N ASP A 16 26.37 -13.05 -4.74
CA ASP A 16 26.80 -13.11 -3.35
C ASP A 16 26.79 -11.69 -2.75
N LEU A 17 25.99 -11.48 -1.70
CA LEU A 17 26.00 -10.27 -0.90
C LEU A 17 26.20 -10.66 0.58
N PRO A 18 27.12 -10.01 1.32
CA PRO A 18 27.42 -10.42 2.68
C PRO A 18 26.30 -10.04 3.65
N SER A 19 26.31 -10.77 4.75
CA SER A 19 25.33 -10.76 5.82
C SER A 19 25.24 -9.41 6.57
N LEU A 20 24.03 -9.14 7.09
CA LEU A 20 23.69 -8.16 8.13
C LEU A 20 23.80 -6.67 7.75
N ILE A 21 22.71 -6.12 7.20
CA ILE A 21 22.42 -4.68 7.32
C ILE A 21 21.31 -4.53 8.39
N PRO A 22 21.51 -3.74 9.46
CA PRO A 22 20.45 -3.40 10.41
C PRO A 22 19.29 -2.71 9.68
N LEU A 23 18.06 -2.84 10.17
CA LEU A 23 16.91 -2.03 9.74
C LEU A 23 17.22 -0.54 9.95
N GLN A 24 17.88 0.05 8.96
CA GLN A 24 18.27 1.45 8.93
C GLN A 24 17.04 2.20 8.47
N LEU A 25 16.48 3.05 9.34
CA LEU A 25 15.36 3.91 8.99
C LEU A 25 15.69 4.62 7.67
N PRO A 26 14.77 4.65 6.70
CA PRO A 26 15.02 5.24 5.40
C PRO A 26 15.49 6.68 5.60
N SER A 27 16.53 7.05 4.85
CA SER A 27 17.06 8.41 4.92
C SER A 27 15.94 9.41 4.60
N ARG A 28 16.08 10.65 5.10
CA ARG A 28 15.14 11.72 4.78
C ARG A 28 14.94 11.89 3.26
N ASP A 29 15.96 11.60 2.46
CA ASP A 29 15.88 11.75 1.02
C ASP A 29 15.18 10.57 0.34
N GLU A 30 15.36 9.33 0.84
CA GLU A 30 14.56 8.19 0.38
C GLU A 30 13.08 8.38 0.72
N LEU A 31 12.74 8.89 1.90
CA LEU A 31 11.35 9.21 2.26
C LEU A 31 10.74 10.26 1.32
N LYS A 32 11.48 11.32 0.97
CA LYS A 32 11.01 12.32 0.00
C LYS A 32 10.83 11.71 -1.39
N LYS A 33 11.76 10.87 -1.82
CA LYS A 33 11.72 10.20 -3.12
C LYS A 33 10.51 9.27 -3.22
N ASN A 34 10.26 8.45 -2.21
CA ASN A 34 9.09 7.57 -2.17
C ASN A 34 7.79 8.38 -2.16
N ALA A 35 7.73 9.46 -1.39
CA ALA A 35 6.57 10.37 -1.41
C ALA A 35 6.36 11.03 -2.77
N LEU A 36 7.44 11.39 -3.48
CA LEU A 36 7.37 11.95 -4.83
C LEU A 36 6.87 10.90 -5.84
N LEU A 37 7.45 9.70 -5.84
CA LEU A 37 7.04 8.59 -6.71
C LEU A 37 5.57 8.23 -6.51
N ALA A 38 5.14 8.12 -5.25
CA ALA A 38 3.75 7.90 -4.87
C ALA A 38 2.81 8.97 -5.45
N ARG A 39 3.15 10.24 -5.29
CA ARG A 39 2.34 11.36 -5.82
C ARG A 39 2.29 11.37 -7.34
N THR A 40 3.41 11.08 -7.99
CA THR A 40 3.51 11.00 -9.45
C THR A 40 2.68 9.83 -9.98
N LEU A 41 2.76 8.66 -9.34
CA LEU A 41 1.97 7.47 -9.71
C LEU A 41 0.48 7.75 -9.61
N VAL A 42 0.00 8.33 -8.50
CA VAL A 42 -1.42 8.66 -8.33
C VAL A 42 -1.88 9.65 -9.39
N ARG A 43 -1.16 10.76 -9.57
CA ARG A 43 -1.52 11.81 -10.52
C ARG A 43 -1.61 11.29 -11.95
N THR A 44 -0.57 10.59 -12.40
CA THR A 44 -0.50 10.07 -13.78
C THR A 44 -1.54 8.97 -14.00
N THR A 45 -1.76 8.08 -13.02
CA THR A 45 -2.77 7.02 -13.12
C THR A 45 -4.18 7.59 -13.19
N ILE A 46 -4.54 8.54 -12.31
CA ILE A 46 -5.86 9.17 -12.31
C ILE A 46 -6.11 9.90 -13.64
N ALA A 47 -5.15 10.70 -14.11
CA ALA A 47 -5.25 11.40 -15.38
C ALA A 47 -5.46 10.43 -16.56
N ARG A 48 -4.73 9.31 -16.59
CA ARG A 48 -4.86 8.28 -17.64
C ARG A 48 -6.25 7.62 -17.67
N TYR A 49 -6.89 7.46 -16.52
CA TYR A 49 -8.25 6.89 -16.45
C TYR A 49 -9.37 7.89 -16.74
N GLN A 50 -9.05 9.16 -17.00
CA GLN A 50 -10.00 10.14 -17.53
C GLN A 50 -10.12 9.95 -19.05
N THR A 51 -10.80 8.89 -19.50
CA THR A 51 -10.84 8.48 -20.92
C THR A 51 -11.54 9.48 -21.84
N ASN A 52 -12.48 10.27 -21.29
CA ASN A 52 -13.33 11.14 -22.11
C ASN A 52 -12.73 12.52 -22.37
N LYS A 53 -11.67 12.90 -21.66
CA LYS A 53 -10.99 14.20 -21.77
C LYS A 53 -9.53 14.06 -21.35
N GLU A 54 -8.61 14.62 -22.13
CA GLU A 54 -7.20 14.67 -21.73
C GLU A 54 -7.05 15.59 -20.50
N VAL A 55 -6.62 14.99 -19.38
CA VAL A 55 -6.37 15.72 -18.12
C VAL A 55 -4.87 15.76 -17.87
N ASP A 56 -4.31 16.97 -17.71
CA ASP A 56 -2.93 17.13 -17.27
C ASP A 56 -2.80 16.63 -15.81
N PRO A 57 -1.94 15.64 -15.50
CA PRO A 57 -1.72 15.17 -14.13
C PRO A 57 -1.38 16.29 -13.13
N ARG A 58 -0.80 17.40 -13.60
CA ARG A 58 -0.43 18.57 -12.78
C ARG A 58 -1.63 19.43 -12.39
N SER A 59 -2.72 19.41 -13.16
CA SER A 59 -3.93 20.19 -12.86
C SER A 59 -4.81 19.54 -11.79
N LEU A 60 -4.57 18.26 -11.49
CA LEU A 60 -5.30 17.53 -10.45
C LEU A 60 -5.04 18.14 -9.06
N MET A 61 -6.15 18.55 -8.43
CA MET A 61 -6.19 19.01 -7.04
C MET A 61 -6.58 17.86 -6.12
N PHE A 62 -6.00 17.84 -4.92
CA PHE A 62 -6.24 16.83 -3.91
C PHE A 62 -6.60 17.48 -2.59
N LYS A 63 -7.49 16.83 -1.85
CA LYS A 63 -7.85 17.19 -0.48
C LYS A 63 -7.72 15.98 0.43
N LYS A 64 -7.76 16.21 1.74
CA LYS A 64 -7.87 15.13 2.74
C LYS A 64 -9.31 15.08 3.22
N ASN A 65 -9.87 13.87 3.33
CA ASN A 65 -11.15 13.69 3.98
C ASN A 65 -11.04 13.81 5.52
N MET A 66 -12.15 13.63 6.24
CA MET A 66 -12.20 13.73 7.71
C MET A 66 -11.27 12.75 8.46
N TYR A 67 -10.82 11.69 7.80
CA TYR A 67 -9.89 10.69 8.35
C TYR A 67 -8.44 10.90 7.87
N GLY A 68 -8.16 11.99 7.16
CA GLY A 68 -6.84 12.30 6.64
C GLY A 68 -6.46 11.58 5.34
N LYS A 69 -7.34 10.72 4.78
CA LYS A 69 -7.09 10.01 3.52
C LYS A 69 -7.13 11.01 2.35
N PRO A 70 -6.14 10.98 1.44
CA PRO A 70 -6.14 11.84 0.26
C PRO A 70 -7.21 11.39 -0.75
N GLU A 71 -7.88 12.36 -1.36
CA GLU A 71 -8.87 12.18 -2.43
C GLU A 71 -8.74 13.29 -3.47
N VAL A 72 -9.15 13.01 -4.70
CA VAL A 72 -9.17 14.03 -5.77
C VAL A 72 -10.30 15.00 -5.47
N ASP A 73 -10.03 16.29 -5.61
CA ASP A 73 -11.04 17.32 -5.45
C ASP A 73 -11.83 17.53 -6.74
N TRP A 74 -12.77 16.61 -7.01
CA TRP A 74 -13.56 16.60 -8.24
C TRP A 74 -14.38 17.87 -8.46
N GLN A 75 -14.79 18.57 -7.38
CA GLN A 75 -15.55 19.82 -7.49
C GLN A 75 -14.73 20.95 -8.12
N ASN A 76 -13.42 20.97 -7.87
CA ASN A 76 -12.51 21.99 -8.37
C ASN A 76 -11.73 21.52 -9.60
N CYS A 77 -11.92 20.28 -10.05
CA CYS A 77 -11.26 19.78 -11.25
C CYS A 77 -11.94 20.32 -12.52
N LYS A 78 -11.28 21.28 -13.16
CA LYS A 78 -11.64 21.72 -14.51
C LYS A 78 -11.36 20.59 -15.49
N ASN A 79 -12.32 20.29 -16.38
CA ASN A 79 -12.21 19.28 -17.44
C ASN A 79 -12.13 17.81 -16.99
N CYS A 80 -12.45 17.47 -15.73
CA CYS A 80 -12.60 16.08 -15.32
C CYS A 80 -13.94 15.47 -15.81
N ASN A 81 -13.99 14.13 -15.91
CA ASN A 81 -15.20 13.37 -16.25
C ASN A 81 -16.22 13.42 -15.10
N ASN A 82 -17.50 13.15 -15.43
CA ASN A 82 -18.60 13.15 -14.45
C ASN A 82 -18.58 11.92 -13.51
N GLN A 83 -17.67 10.96 -13.74
CA GLN A 83 -17.52 9.77 -12.91
C GLN A 83 -16.32 9.93 -11.97
N PRO A 84 -16.54 10.23 -10.68
CA PRO A 84 -15.45 10.41 -9.74
C PRO A 84 -14.73 9.08 -9.52
N LEU A 85 -13.41 9.08 -9.75
CA LEU A 85 -12.56 7.95 -9.41
C LEU A 85 -12.24 7.97 -7.92
N HIS A 86 -12.17 6.78 -7.32
CA HIS A 86 -11.65 6.57 -5.99
C HIS A 86 -10.26 5.94 -6.10
N PHE A 87 -9.37 6.32 -5.20
CA PHE A 87 -8.06 5.69 -5.13
C PHE A 87 -7.64 5.38 -3.70
N ASN A 88 -6.65 4.51 -3.60
CA ASN A 88 -5.89 4.27 -2.38
C ASN A 88 -4.44 3.97 -2.76
N ILE A 89 -3.53 4.34 -1.87
CA ILE A 89 -2.10 4.10 -2.04
C ILE A 89 -1.57 3.45 -0.77
N SER A 90 -0.79 2.39 -0.95
CA SER A 90 0.03 1.81 0.12
C SER A 90 1.44 1.61 -0.42
N HIS A 91 2.43 1.61 0.45
CA HIS A 91 3.81 1.42 0.05
C HIS A 91 4.64 0.73 1.14
N THR A 92 5.61 -0.05 0.68
CA THR A 92 6.74 -0.52 1.48
C THR A 92 7.99 0.28 1.08
N ASP A 93 9.16 -0.12 1.54
CA ASP A 93 10.42 0.46 1.08
C ASP A 93 10.76 0.06 -0.38
N SER A 94 10.18 -1.04 -0.87
CA SER A 94 10.48 -1.64 -2.17
C SER A 94 9.35 -1.56 -3.20
N LEU A 95 8.12 -1.27 -2.78
CA LEU A 95 6.93 -1.27 -3.63
C LEU A 95 6.03 -0.08 -3.30
N ILE A 96 5.46 0.53 -4.34
CA ILE A 96 4.34 1.48 -4.23
C ILE A 96 3.17 0.89 -5.01
N ALA A 97 2.04 0.70 -4.34
CA ALA A 97 0.82 0.19 -4.95
C ALA A 97 -0.26 1.28 -4.97
N CYS A 98 -0.93 1.42 -6.11
CA CYS A 98 -2.02 2.38 -6.31
C CYS A 98 -3.24 1.64 -6.88
N GLY A 99 -4.29 1.55 -6.07
CA GLY A 99 -5.58 1.02 -6.51
C GLY A 99 -6.49 2.15 -6.97
N VAL A 100 -7.14 1.98 -8.13
CA VAL A 100 -8.10 2.94 -8.68
C VAL A 100 -9.39 2.22 -9.05
N THR A 101 -10.53 2.79 -8.68
CA THR A 101 -11.86 2.25 -8.92
C THR A 101 -12.83 3.34 -9.36
N VAL A 102 -13.87 2.93 -10.08
CA VAL A 102 -15.01 3.79 -10.43
C VAL A 102 -16.13 3.54 -9.42
N HIS A 103 -16.81 4.59 -8.96
CA HIS A 103 -18.02 4.57 -8.10
C HIS A 103 -17.87 4.04 -6.67
N VAL A 104 -16.96 3.10 -6.40
CA VAL A 104 -16.80 2.47 -5.09
C VAL A 104 -15.44 2.77 -4.46
N PRO A 105 -15.36 3.06 -3.15
CA PRO A 105 -14.07 3.20 -2.48
C PRO A 105 -13.26 1.90 -2.45
N VAL A 106 -11.96 2.02 -2.70
CA VAL A 106 -10.97 0.93 -2.58
C VAL A 106 -10.04 1.15 -1.38
N GLY A 107 -9.65 0.05 -0.75
CA GLY A 107 -8.50 -0.03 0.15
C GLY A 107 -7.48 -0.98 -0.45
N ILE A 108 -6.23 -0.55 -0.57
CA ILE A 108 -5.12 -1.43 -0.93
C ILE A 108 -4.13 -1.43 0.22
N ASP A 109 -3.57 -2.58 0.54
CA ASP A 109 -2.46 -2.66 1.46
C ASP A 109 -1.37 -3.57 0.92
N VAL A 110 -0.12 -3.19 1.18
CA VAL A 110 1.07 -3.92 0.74
C VAL A 110 2.05 -4.03 1.89
N GLU A 111 2.47 -5.26 2.14
CA GLU A 111 3.40 -5.59 3.22
C GLU A 111 4.64 -6.30 2.65
N ASP A 112 5.77 -6.10 3.32
CA ASP A 112 7.02 -6.78 2.98
C ASP A 112 7.10 -8.09 3.77
N LYS A 113 7.15 -9.22 3.06
CA LYS A 113 7.25 -10.56 3.66
C LYS A 113 8.54 -10.75 4.45
N GLU A 114 9.63 -10.11 4.01
CA GLU A 114 10.95 -10.21 4.64
C GLU A 114 11.06 -9.30 5.88
N ARG A 115 9.97 -8.58 6.23
CA ARG A 115 9.96 -7.74 7.43
C ARG A 115 10.17 -8.62 8.65
N LYS A 116 11.38 -8.58 9.19
CA LYS A 116 11.75 -9.26 10.43
C LYS A 116 10.92 -8.70 11.59
N ILE A 117 9.79 -9.32 11.87
CA ILE A 117 9.08 -9.11 13.13
C ILE A 117 10.00 -9.70 14.21
N LYS A 118 10.71 -8.82 14.93
CA LYS A 118 11.60 -9.21 16.03
C LYS A 118 10.85 -9.72 17.27
N HIS A 119 9.52 -9.72 17.24
CA HIS A 119 8.63 -9.96 18.37
C HIS A 119 7.68 -11.13 18.10
N ASP A 120 7.13 -11.68 19.17
CA ASP A 120 6.13 -12.75 19.13
C ASP A 120 4.91 -12.33 18.30
N VAL A 121 4.66 -13.05 17.20
CA VAL A 121 3.58 -12.81 16.24
C VAL A 121 2.21 -12.88 16.94
N LEU A 122 2.04 -13.77 17.90
CA LEU A 122 0.78 -13.89 18.64
C LEU A 122 0.56 -12.74 19.59
N ALA A 123 1.62 -12.23 20.22
CA ALA A 123 1.53 -11.06 21.09
C ALA A 123 1.16 -9.80 20.27
N PHE A 124 1.65 -9.69 19.03
CA PHE A 124 1.24 -8.64 18.10
C PHE A 124 -0.22 -8.81 17.68
N ALA A 125 -0.59 -10.02 17.22
CA ALA A 125 -1.94 -10.37 16.77
C ALA A 125 -3.00 -10.03 17.83
N LYS A 126 -2.77 -10.35 19.11
CA LYS A 126 -3.70 -10.07 20.22
C LYS A 126 -4.05 -8.58 20.40
N ARG A 127 -3.25 -7.66 19.86
CA ARG A 127 -3.48 -6.20 19.99
C ARG A 127 -4.28 -5.63 18.83
N PHE A 128 -4.26 -6.28 17.66
CA PHE A 128 -4.78 -5.72 16.41
C PHE A 128 -5.82 -6.60 15.71
N TYR A 129 -5.80 -7.91 15.94
CA TYR A 129 -6.76 -8.86 15.38
C TYR A 129 -7.83 -9.24 16.39
N SER A 130 -8.95 -9.73 15.86
CA SER A 130 -10.04 -10.32 16.64
C SER A 130 -9.61 -11.62 17.32
N ALA A 131 -10.40 -12.07 18.31
CA ALA A 131 -10.11 -13.31 19.01
C ALA A 131 -10.07 -14.53 18.06
N ASP A 132 -10.95 -14.57 17.06
CA ASP A 132 -11.04 -15.67 16.09
C ASP A 132 -9.82 -15.70 15.16
N GLU A 133 -9.41 -14.55 14.63
CA GLU A 133 -8.20 -14.40 13.82
C GLU A 133 -6.93 -14.80 14.59
N VAL A 134 -6.83 -14.41 15.87
CA VAL A 134 -5.72 -14.80 16.76
C VAL A 134 -5.72 -16.31 16.98
N ASN A 135 -6.89 -16.91 17.25
CA ASN A 135 -7.01 -18.35 17.46
C ASN A 135 -6.60 -19.14 16.22
N PHE A 136 -7.02 -18.69 15.04
CA PHE A 136 -6.59 -19.28 13.77
C PHE A 136 -5.08 -19.20 13.57
N LEU A 137 -4.47 -18.02 13.77
CA LEU A 137 -3.01 -17.88 13.68
C LEU A 137 -2.29 -18.80 14.66
N ALA A 138 -2.83 -19.02 15.86
CA ALA A 138 -2.26 -19.93 16.85
C ALA A 138 -2.30 -21.42 16.44
N THR A 139 -3.12 -21.79 15.44
CA THR A 139 -3.12 -23.17 14.90
C THR A 139 -1.93 -23.47 13.99
N ILE A 140 -1.25 -22.43 13.49
CA ILE A 140 -0.14 -22.56 12.54
C ILE A 140 1.15 -22.84 13.33
N ARG A 141 1.73 -24.03 13.15
CA ARG A 141 2.93 -24.46 13.88
C ARG A 141 4.24 -23.93 13.32
N ASP A 142 4.27 -23.65 12.02
CA ASP A 142 5.45 -23.15 11.33
C ASP A 142 5.52 -21.63 11.54
N PRO A 143 6.53 -21.11 12.28
CA PRO A 143 6.62 -19.69 12.62
C PRO A 143 6.77 -18.79 11.40
N GLU A 144 7.38 -19.27 10.30
CA GLU A 144 7.53 -18.47 9.08
C GLU A 144 6.20 -18.39 8.35
N LYS A 145 5.48 -19.51 8.21
CA LYS A 145 4.10 -19.48 7.66
C LYS A 145 3.15 -18.67 8.52
N GLN A 146 3.31 -18.71 9.83
CA GLN A 146 2.49 -17.94 10.75
C GLN A 146 2.69 -16.43 10.54
N LYS A 147 3.93 -15.97 10.29
CA LYS A 147 4.22 -14.56 9.96
C LYS A 147 3.63 -14.14 8.61
N GLU A 148 3.67 -15.04 7.63
CA GLU A 148 3.14 -14.75 6.29
C GLU A 148 1.62 -14.82 6.20
N THR A 149 0.94 -15.32 7.23
CA THR A 149 -0.51 -15.50 7.18
C THR A 149 -1.22 -14.23 7.62
N ILE A 150 -2.01 -13.66 6.72
CA ILE A 150 -3.00 -12.62 7.07
C ILE A 150 -4.32 -13.35 7.34
N PRO A 151 -4.82 -13.36 8.59
CA PRO A 151 -6.09 -13.98 8.88
C PRO A 151 -7.23 -13.14 8.29
N GLU A 152 -8.16 -13.78 7.57
CA GLU A 152 -9.34 -13.15 6.95
C GLU A 152 -10.60 -13.98 7.28
N ILE A 153 -10.96 -14.04 8.56
CA ILE A 153 -12.10 -14.83 9.07
C ILE A 153 -13.34 -13.96 9.28
#